data_AF-A0AAN9YYR2-F1
#
_entry.id   AF-A0AAN9YYR2-F1
#
_cell.length_a   1.000
_cell.length_b   1.000
_cell.length_c   1.000
_cell.angle_alpha   90.00
_cell.angle_beta   90.00
_cell.angle_gamma   90.00
#
_symmetry.space_group_name_H-M   'P 1'
#
loop_
_entity.id
_entity.type
_entity.pdbx_description
1 polymer ?
#
loop_
_entity_poly.entity_id
_entity_poly.type
_entity_poly.pdbx_seq_one_letter_code
_entity_poly.pdbx_strand_id
1 'polypeptide(L)'
;MQHMECHIGDLIQGQRYYFRVACGNLKGYGKFRQSTPTSVIPSSWWDVEGREPRFAGCLQLLDDLFSETRSSRPEHAAEIKATVQAGETPGIQRRNQRKKTTIKQLFTVASKFQKNLRRGVFLACLLYHEDKVLVTNEDVLPVIEVDKTYPNCI
;
A
#
# COMPACT_ATOMS: atom_id res chain seq x y z
N MET A 1 12.41 -29.15 23.55
CA MET A 1 11.66 -28.05 22.94
C MET A 1 12.46 -27.54 21.75
N GLN A 2 12.00 -27.75 20.52
CA GLN A 2 12.66 -27.28 19.31
C GLN A 2 12.20 -25.84 19.03
N HIS A 3 13.11 -24.88 19.16
CA HIS A 3 12.89 -23.56 18.61
C HIS A 3 13.04 -23.68 17.08
N MET A 4 11.93 -23.64 16.34
CA MET A 4 11.93 -23.69 14.88
C MET A 4 12.37 -22.35 14.26
N GLU A 5 12.64 -21.35 15.09
CA GLU A 5 12.94 -19.97 14.68
C GLU A 5 14.20 -19.45 15.37
N CYS A 6 15.03 -18.75 14.59
CA CYS A 6 16.24 -18.06 15.04
C CYS A 6 16.13 -16.58 14.64
N HIS A 7 16.30 -15.70 15.62
CA HIS A 7 16.28 -14.26 15.40
C HIS A 7 17.70 -13.75 15.16
N ILE A 8 17.91 -13.03 14.06
CA ILE A 8 19.20 -12.45 13.69
C ILE A 8 19.06 -10.93 13.79
N GLY A 9 19.74 -10.34 14.78
CA GLY A 9 19.77 -8.90 15.03
C GLY A 9 20.91 -8.19 14.29
N ASP A 10 21.03 -6.87 14.55
CA ASP A 10 22.15 -6.02 14.12
C ASP A 10 22.43 -6.01 12.60
N LEU A 11 21.37 -6.16 11.80
CA LEU A 11 21.46 -6.03 10.34
C LEU A 11 21.50 -4.56 9.93
N ILE A 12 22.34 -4.26 8.94
CA ILE A 12 22.48 -2.91 8.37
C ILE A 12 21.38 -2.69 7.32
N GLN A 13 20.67 -1.57 7.43
CA GLN A 13 19.67 -1.15 6.46
C GLN A 13 20.29 -1.00 5.06
N GLY A 14 19.57 -1.46 4.03
CA GLY A 14 20.02 -1.38 2.64
C GLY A 14 21.11 -2.39 2.24
N GLN A 15 21.68 -3.13 3.20
CA GLN A 15 22.67 -4.17 2.93
C GLN A 15 21.98 -5.49 2.54
N ARG A 16 22.50 -6.17 1.51
CA ARG A 16 21.99 -7.47 1.09
C ARG A 16 22.59 -8.61 1.93
N TYR A 17 21.73 -9.45 2.48
CA TYR A 17 22.10 -10.63 3.25
C TYR A 17 21.67 -11.92 2.55
N TYR A 18 22.49 -12.96 2.71
CA TYR A 18 22.26 -14.31 2.20
C TYR A 18 22.30 -15.29 3.37
N PHE A 19 21.36 -16.23 3.41
CA PHE A 19 21.30 -17.23 4.49
C PHE A 19 21.48 -18.64 3.93
N ARG A 20 22.22 -19.45 4.68
CA ARG A 20 22.36 -20.89 4.44
C ARG A 20 22.34 -21.66 5.75
N VAL A 21 21.73 -22.83 5.75
CA VAL A 21 21.58 -23.70 6.91
C VAL A 21 22.15 -25.08 6.62
N ALA A 22 22.76 -25.72 7.62
CA ALA A 22 23.21 -27.11 7.54
C ALA A 22 22.84 -27.84 8.83
N CYS A 23 22.42 -29.10 8.71
CA CYS A 23 22.14 -29.95 9.88
C CYS A 23 23.44 -30.62 10.35
N GLY A 24 23.73 -30.55 11.64
CA GLY A 24 24.89 -31.20 12.26
C GLY A 24 24.48 -32.32 13.21
N ASN A 25 25.35 -33.34 13.33
CA ASN A 25 25.30 -34.36 14.37
C ASN A 25 26.71 -34.63 14.92
N LEU A 26 26.88 -35.66 15.75
CA LEU A 26 28.18 -36.01 16.35
C LEU A 26 29.31 -36.32 15.33
N LYS A 27 28.97 -36.61 14.07
CA LYS A 27 29.94 -36.86 13.00
C LYS A 27 30.33 -35.60 12.22
N GLY A 28 29.60 -34.49 12.40
CA GLY A 28 29.83 -33.23 11.71
C GLY A 28 28.57 -32.68 11.03
N TYR A 29 28.78 -31.76 10.07
CA TYR A 29 27.72 -31.05 9.37
C TYR A 29 27.44 -31.61 7.98
N GLY A 30 26.18 -31.64 7.60
CA GLY A 30 25.74 -31.95 6.25
C GLY A 30 25.93 -30.79 5.27
N LYS A 31 25.41 -30.97 4.05
CA LYS A 31 25.45 -29.93 3.00
C LYS A 31 24.61 -28.72 3.39
N PHE A 32 25.10 -27.53 3.03
CA PHE A 32 24.34 -26.29 3.18
C PHE A 32 23.13 -26.26 2.23
N ARG A 33 21.99 -25.80 2.75
CA ARG A 33 20.83 -25.39 1.97
C ARG A 33 20.67 -23.87 2.02
N GLN A 34 20.35 -23.28 0.87
CA GLN A 34 20.08 -21.84 0.76
C GLN A 34 18.66 -21.53 1.24
N SER A 35 18.44 -20.28 1.68
CA SER A 35 17.12 -19.76 1.98
C SER A 35 16.29 -19.52 0.71
N THR A 36 14.97 -19.49 0.87
CA THR A 36 14.02 -18.99 -0.14
C THR A 36 13.20 -17.88 0.49
N PRO A 37 13.35 -16.61 0.07
CA PRO A 37 14.20 -16.12 -1.03
C PRO A 37 15.71 -16.28 -0.75
N THR A 38 16.52 -16.28 -1.81
CA THR A 38 17.99 -16.47 -1.73
C THR A 38 18.71 -15.34 -1.02
N SER A 39 18.10 -14.15 -1.00
CA SER A 39 18.61 -12.99 -0.26
C SER A 39 17.48 -12.07 0.17
N VAL A 40 17.78 -11.24 1.16
CA VAL A 40 16.91 -10.17 1.63
C VAL A 40 17.73 -8.89 1.78
N ILE A 41 17.10 -7.74 1.55
CA ILE A 41 17.64 -6.44 1.93
C ILE A 41 16.69 -5.89 2.99
N PRO A 42 17.15 -5.70 4.24
CA PRO A 42 16.35 -5.01 5.26
C PRO A 42 16.05 -3.60 4.77
N SER A 43 14.78 -3.33 4.49
CA SER A 43 14.30 -2.01 4.10
C SER A 43 13.69 -1.29 5.30
N SER A 44 13.81 0.03 5.31
CA SER A 44 13.10 0.90 6.23
C SER A 44 12.04 1.71 5.50
N TRP A 45 10.98 2.11 6.21
CA TRP A 45 10.00 3.04 5.67
C TRP A 45 10.61 4.43 5.40
N TRP A 46 11.73 4.77 6.03
CA TRP A 46 12.53 5.94 5.70
C TRP A 46 13.09 5.89 4.27
N ASP A 47 13.28 4.70 3.67
CA ASP A 47 13.77 4.55 2.29
C ASP A 47 12.78 5.07 1.23
N VAL A 48 11.53 5.32 1.64
CA VAL A 48 10.48 5.90 0.80
C VAL A 48 10.06 7.30 1.25
N GLU A 49 10.63 7.82 2.33
CA GLU A 49 10.41 9.20 2.74
C GLU A 49 11.09 10.16 1.74
N GLY A 50 10.38 11.18 1.29
CA GLY A 50 10.88 12.15 0.31
C GLY A 50 10.96 11.64 -1.14
N ARG A 51 10.55 10.39 -1.43
CA ARG A 51 10.33 9.99 -2.82
C ARG A 51 9.15 10.77 -3.39
N GLU A 52 9.36 11.36 -4.56
CA GLU A 52 8.27 11.93 -5.35
C GLU A 52 7.16 10.89 -5.52
N PRO A 53 5.89 11.25 -5.28
CA PRO A 53 4.76 10.37 -5.54
C PRO A 53 4.87 9.77 -6.94
N ARG A 54 4.48 8.51 -7.12
CA ARG A 54 4.52 7.81 -8.42
C ARG A 54 3.89 8.63 -9.57
N PHE A 55 2.92 9.49 -9.24
CA PHE A 55 2.18 10.31 -10.18
C PHE A 55 2.51 11.81 -10.08
N ALA A 56 3.65 12.17 -9.47
CA ALA A 56 4.14 13.54 -9.48
C ALA A 56 4.26 14.04 -10.94
N GLY A 57 3.75 15.24 -11.22
CA GLY A 57 3.71 15.82 -12.57
C GLY A 57 2.66 15.23 -13.53
N CYS A 58 2.09 14.05 -13.24
CA CYS A 58 1.09 13.42 -14.12
C CYS A 58 -0.22 14.22 -14.20
N LEU A 59 -0.62 14.87 -13.09
CA LEU A 59 -1.78 15.78 -13.08
C LEU A 59 -1.57 16.98 -14.00
N GLN A 60 -0.39 17.59 -13.99
CA GLN A 60 -0.06 18.73 -14.84
C GLN A 60 -0.12 18.35 -16.33
N LEU A 61 0.49 17.21 -16.69
CA LEU A 61 0.44 16.68 -18.06
C LEU A 61 -1.00 16.42 -18.53
N LEU A 62 -1.87 15.96 -17.65
CA LEU A 62 -3.28 15.75 -17.96
C LEU A 62 -4.03 17.07 -18.17
N ASP A 63 -3.73 18.10 -17.36
CA ASP A 63 -4.32 19.43 -17.52
C ASP A 63 -3.87 20.11 -18.83
N ASP A 64 -2.59 19.96 -19.19
CA ASP A 64 -2.04 20.49 -20.43
C ASP A 64 -2.68 19.80 -21.64
N LEU A 65 -2.73 18.45 -21.64
CA LEU A 65 -3.39 17.66 -22.68
C LEU A 65 -4.88 18.03 -22.83
N PHE A 66 -5.57 18.27 -21.71
CA PHE A 66 -6.96 18.67 -21.72
C PHE A 66 -7.15 20.05 -22.35
N SER A 67 -6.24 20.98 -22.06
CA SER A 67 -6.22 22.34 -22.62
C SER A 67 -5.93 22.33 -24.12
N GLU A 68 -4.97 21.51 -24.58
CA GLU A 68 -4.68 21.33 -26.00
C GLU A 68 -5.86 20.71 -26.76
N THR A 69 -6.46 19.65 -26.20
CA THR A 69 -7.64 18.98 -26.79
C THR A 69 -8.83 19.91 -26.90
N ARG A 70 -8.99 20.84 -25.94
CA ARG A 70 -10.02 21.89 -26.00
C ARG A 70 -9.73 22.89 -27.10
N SER A 71 -8.49 23.33 -27.23
CA SER A 71 -8.08 24.38 -28.16
C SER A 71 -8.07 23.91 -29.62
N SER A 72 -7.88 22.61 -29.86
CA SER A 72 -7.90 22.01 -31.20
C SER A 72 -9.30 21.68 -31.71
N ARG A 73 -10.37 21.96 -30.94
CA ARG A 73 -11.75 21.61 -31.34
C ARG A 73 -12.34 22.62 -32.34
N PRO A 74 -13.01 22.13 -33.40
CA PRO A 74 -13.77 22.97 -34.33
C PRO A 74 -14.95 23.69 -33.65
N GLU A 75 -15.36 24.86 -34.16
CA GLU A 75 -16.44 25.67 -33.58
C GLU A 75 -17.82 24.99 -33.53
N HIS A 76 -18.05 23.95 -34.32
CA HIS A 76 -19.30 23.18 -34.33
C HIS A 76 -19.31 22.00 -33.33
N ALA A 77 -18.21 21.79 -32.60
CA ALA A 77 -18.14 20.76 -31.57
C ALA A 77 -18.85 21.21 -30.27
N ALA A 78 -19.52 20.28 -29.59
CA ALA A 78 -20.21 20.58 -28.33
C ALA A 78 -19.26 21.19 -27.28
N GLU A 79 -19.71 22.25 -26.60
CA GLU A 79 -18.95 22.98 -25.58
C GLU A 79 -18.44 22.04 -24.47
N ILE A 80 -17.13 22.04 -24.26
CA ILE A 80 -16.55 21.57 -23.00
C ILE A 80 -16.64 22.75 -22.03
N LYS A 81 -17.57 22.73 -21.07
CA LYS A 81 -17.59 23.76 -20.01
C LYS A 81 -16.30 23.62 -19.20
N ALA A 82 -15.48 24.68 -19.16
CA ALA A 82 -14.36 24.72 -18.23
C ALA A 82 -14.93 24.65 -16.81
N THR A 83 -14.50 23.69 -16.02
CA THR A 83 -14.55 23.83 -14.56
C THR A 83 -13.57 24.91 -14.19
N VAL A 84 -13.95 26.17 -14.37
CA VAL A 84 -13.17 27.30 -13.84
C VAL A 84 -13.40 27.35 -12.34
N GLN A 85 -12.70 26.47 -11.63
CA GLN A 85 -12.15 26.74 -10.31
C GLN A 85 -10.69 26.34 -10.41
N ALA A 86 -9.81 27.34 -10.43
CA ALA A 86 -8.37 27.15 -10.35
C ALA A 86 -8.08 26.24 -9.14
N GLY A 87 -7.65 25.00 -9.40
CA GLY A 87 -7.41 23.96 -8.38
C GLY A 87 -8.11 22.62 -8.62
N GLU A 88 -9.04 22.52 -9.58
CA GLU A 88 -9.85 21.32 -9.76
C GLU A 88 -9.79 20.75 -11.20
N THR A 89 -8.97 19.71 -11.36
CA THR A 89 -8.75 18.87 -12.55
C THR A 89 -10.09 18.39 -13.19
N PRO A 90 -10.17 18.14 -14.51
CA PRO A 90 -11.40 17.67 -15.20
C PRO A 90 -11.89 16.27 -14.79
N GLY A 91 -11.24 15.62 -13.81
CA GLY A 91 -11.77 14.44 -13.12
C GLY A 91 -12.95 14.75 -12.18
N ILE A 92 -13.28 16.02 -11.94
CA ILE A 92 -14.24 16.44 -10.91
C ILE A 92 -15.68 16.56 -11.45
N GLN A 93 -15.90 16.89 -12.73
CA GLN A 93 -17.27 16.96 -13.27
C GLN A 93 -17.95 15.60 -13.45
N ARG A 94 -17.21 14.52 -13.76
CA ARG A 94 -17.78 13.15 -13.72
C ARG A 94 -17.94 12.61 -12.30
N ARG A 95 -17.42 13.31 -11.29
CA ARG A 95 -17.48 12.92 -9.87
C ARG A 95 -18.57 13.65 -9.09
N ASN A 96 -19.22 14.66 -9.67
CA ASN A 96 -20.27 15.45 -9.02
C ASN A 96 -21.60 14.71 -8.72
N GLN A 97 -21.68 13.40 -8.98
CA GLN A 97 -22.74 12.54 -8.43
C GLN A 97 -22.25 11.44 -7.48
N ARG A 98 -20.94 11.33 -7.20
CA ARG A 98 -20.47 10.50 -6.08
C ARG A 98 -20.45 11.37 -4.84
N LYS A 99 -21.49 11.20 -4.00
CA LYS A 99 -21.58 11.69 -2.62
C LYS A 99 -20.16 11.85 -2.06
N LYS A 100 -19.75 13.07 -1.67
CA LYS A 100 -18.46 13.31 -1.02
C LYS A 100 -18.41 12.44 0.24
N THR A 101 -17.81 11.26 0.12
CA THR A 101 -17.62 10.37 1.27
C THR A 101 -16.45 10.95 2.05
N THR A 102 -16.73 11.50 3.23
CA THR A 102 -15.71 11.96 4.17
C THR A 102 -14.75 10.81 4.45
N ILE A 103 -13.48 11.08 4.76
CA ILE A 103 -12.50 10.02 5.10
C ILE A 103 -13.03 9.08 6.19
N LYS A 104 -13.77 9.61 7.17
CA LYS A 104 -14.49 8.84 8.20
C LYS A 104 -15.48 7.83 7.61
N GLN A 105 -16.20 8.20 6.55
CA GLN A 105 -17.17 7.31 5.89
C GLN A 105 -16.51 6.10 5.22
N LEU A 106 -15.22 6.18 4.86
CA LEU A 106 -14.48 5.01 4.37
C LEU A 106 -14.33 3.93 5.46
N PHE A 107 -14.22 4.34 6.72
CA PHE A 107 -14.05 3.46 7.89
C PHE A 107 -15.38 3.01 8.52
N THR A 108 -16.46 3.74 8.25
CA THR A 108 -17.82 3.42 8.70
C THR A 108 -18.58 2.53 7.72
N VAL A 109 -18.38 2.69 6.40
CA VAL A 109 -19.25 2.08 5.36
C VAL A 109 -18.63 0.83 4.71
N ALA A 110 -17.32 0.63 4.76
CA ALA A 110 -16.69 -0.50 4.09
C ALA A 110 -16.89 -1.82 4.89
N SER A 111 -17.80 -2.68 4.41
CA SER A 111 -18.10 -3.98 5.06
C SER A 111 -16.99 -5.04 4.93
N LYS A 112 -15.80 -4.67 4.45
CA LYS A 112 -14.68 -5.60 4.22
C LYS A 112 -13.68 -5.64 5.37
N PHE A 113 -13.85 -4.78 6.39
CA PHE A 113 -12.96 -4.80 7.54
C PHE A 113 -13.09 -6.11 8.31
N GLN A 114 -11.94 -6.70 8.61
CA GLN A 114 -11.83 -7.97 9.31
C GLN A 114 -11.75 -7.70 10.81
N LYS A 115 -12.82 -8.05 11.54
CA LYS A 115 -12.82 -7.98 13.00
C LYS A 115 -11.92 -9.03 13.64
N ASN A 116 -11.98 -10.25 13.12
CA ASN A 116 -11.21 -11.38 13.61
C ASN A 116 -10.14 -11.76 12.59
N LEU A 117 -8.89 -11.49 12.92
CA LEU A 117 -7.76 -11.84 12.07
C LEU A 117 -7.46 -13.34 12.23
N ARG A 118 -7.78 -14.11 11.20
CA ARG A 118 -7.29 -15.48 11.07
C ARG A 118 -5.90 -15.46 10.44
N ARG A 119 -5.37 -16.62 10.13
CA ARG A 119 -4.11 -16.75 9.42
C ARG A 119 -4.28 -16.29 7.97
N GLY A 120 -3.43 -15.38 7.50
CA GLY A 120 -3.53 -14.78 6.18
C GLY A 120 -2.67 -13.53 6.05
N VAL A 121 -2.74 -12.87 4.90
CA VAL A 121 -2.06 -11.58 4.68
C VAL A 121 -3.08 -10.46 4.73
N PHE A 122 -2.82 -9.50 5.62
CA PHE A 122 -3.72 -8.38 5.88
C PHE A 122 -3.00 -7.05 5.70
N LEU A 123 -3.76 -6.03 5.32
CA LEU A 123 -3.36 -4.63 5.34
C LEU A 123 -4.13 -3.93 6.45
N ALA A 124 -3.41 -3.39 7.43
CA ALA A 124 -3.95 -2.52 8.46
C ALA A 124 -3.66 -1.05 8.12
N CYS A 125 -4.57 -0.16 8.50
CA CYS A 125 -4.40 1.29 8.35
C CYS A 125 -4.45 1.96 9.73
N LEU A 126 -3.43 2.72 10.09
CA LEU A 126 -3.36 3.49 11.33
C LEU A 126 -3.36 4.98 10.97
N LEU A 127 -4.44 5.68 11.32
CA LEU A 127 -4.48 7.14 11.26
C LEU A 127 -4.51 7.69 12.68
N TYR A 128 -3.48 8.45 13.01
CA TYR A 128 -3.30 9.09 14.30
C TYR A 128 -3.36 10.61 14.15
N HIS A 129 -4.05 11.28 15.07
CA HIS A 129 -4.09 12.74 15.15
C HIS A 129 -4.38 13.17 16.59
N GLU A 130 -3.49 13.97 17.20
CA GLU A 130 -3.68 14.59 18.53
C GLU A 130 -4.24 13.61 19.57
N ASP A 131 -3.52 12.53 19.83
CA ASP A 131 -3.88 11.45 20.77
C ASP A 131 -5.10 10.59 20.38
N LYS A 132 -5.66 10.78 19.19
CA LYS A 132 -6.79 9.98 18.69
C LYS A 132 -6.34 9.07 17.56
N VAL A 133 -6.76 7.81 17.65
CA VAL A 133 -6.63 6.84 16.57
C VAL A 133 -7.98 6.65 15.90
N LEU A 134 -8.00 6.70 14.57
CA LEU A 134 -9.20 6.41 13.80
C LEU A 134 -9.44 4.90 13.77
N VAL A 135 -10.60 4.50 14.28
CA VAL A 135 -11.07 3.12 14.33
C VAL A 135 -12.35 2.96 13.51
N THR A 136 -12.69 1.71 13.21
CA THR A 136 -14.00 1.34 12.68
C THR A 136 -15.11 1.57 13.71
N ASN A 137 -16.38 1.44 13.32
CA ASN A 137 -17.52 1.61 14.24
C ASN A 137 -17.55 0.59 15.40
N GLU A 138 -16.74 -0.46 15.34
CA GLU A 138 -16.63 -1.49 16.38
C GLU A 138 -15.38 -1.29 17.26
N ASP A 139 -14.76 -0.11 17.23
CA ASP A 139 -13.54 0.23 17.95
C ASP A 139 -12.33 -0.65 17.62
N VAL A 140 -12.32 -1.24 16.41
CA VAL A 140 -11.21 -2.04 15.88
C VAL A 140 -10.44 -1.24 14.83
N LEU A 141 -9.12 -1.45 14.74
CA LEU A 141 -8.30 -0.90 13.67
C LEU A 141 -8.84 -1.32 12.28
N PRO A 142 -8.86 -0.42 11.30
CA PRO A 142 -9.23 -0.77 9.93
C PRO A 142 -8.25 -1.78 9.32
N VAL A 143 -8.67 -3.05 9.24
CA VAL A 143 -7.86 -4.14 8.65
C VAL A 143 -8.62 -4.83 7.53
N ILE A 144 -7.99 -5.05 6.38
CA ILE A 144 -8.56 -5.81 5.26
C ILE A 144 -7.64 -6.97 4.87
N GLU A 145 -8.22 -8.11 4.49
CA GLU A 145 -7.46 -9.22 3.91
C GLU A 145 -7.09 -8.88 2.46
N VAL A 146 -5.79 -8.97 2.14
CA VAL A 146 -5.25 -8.61 0.81
C VAL A 146 -4.83 -9.82 -0.02
N ASP A 147 -4.56 -10.95 0.63
CA ASP A 147 -4.28 -12.23 -0.04
C ASP A 147 -5.24 -13.30 0.45
N LYS A 148 -6.22 -13.64 -0.39
CA LYS A 148 -7.21 -14.70 -0.14
C LYS A 148 -6.71 -16.10 -0.52
N THR A 149 -5.58 -16.18 -1.21
CA THR A 149 -4.94 -17.42 -1.65
C THR A 149 -3.90 -17.92 -0.66
N TYR A 150 -3.64 -17.16 0.41
CA TYR A 150 -2.71 -17.58 1.44
C TYR A 150 -3.16 -18.91 2.06
N PRO A 151 -2.34 -19.97 2.02
CA PRO A 151 -2.75 -21.27 2.51
C PRO A 151 -3.07 -21.18 4.00
N ASN A 152 -4.25 -21.67 4.37
CA ASN A 152 -4.57 -22.07 5.74
C ASN A 152 -3.70 -23.30 6.06
N CYS A 153 -2.38 -23.14 6.21
CA CYS A 153 -1.54 -24.25 6.64
C CYS A 153 -2.05 -24.78 7.99
N ILE A 154 -2.04 -26.10 8.02
CA ILE A 154 -2.29 -26.95 9.17
C ILE A 154 -0.93 -27.15 9.85
#